data_AF-D8GSP9-F1
#
_entry.id   AF-D8GSP9-F1
#
_cell.length_a   1.000
_cell.length_b   1.000
_cell.length_c   1.000
_cell.angle_alpha   90.00
_cell.angle_beta   90.00
_cell.angle_gamma   90.00
#
_symmetry.space_group_name_H-M   'P 1'
#
loop_
_entity.id
_entity.type
_entity.pdbx_description
1 polymer ?
#
loop_
_entity_poly.entity_id
_entity_poly.type
_entity_poly.pdbx_seq_one_letter_code
_entity_poly.pdbx_strand_id
1 'polypeptide(L)'
;MLETSIKCQKNIDFLNRFGYTNEMDLNQCLCHLSKRFQKICPHEIGVFLGYPIEDVITFVDCPSIKCKMIGYWKVYHDVENAKVIFNRYDLIKKKIRRLILKGYKPTQLILNV
;
A
#
# COMPACT_ATOMS: atom_id res chain seq x y z
N MET A 1 -1.91 -8.86 7.57
CA MET A 1 -1.85 -7.44 7.20
C MET A 1 -2.24 -7.23 5.75
N LEU A 2 -1.51 -7.79 4.77
CA LEU A 2 -1.84 -7.66 3.34
C LEU A 2 -3.21 -8.27 2.98
N GLU A 3 -3.45 -9.52 3.40
CA GLU A 3 -4.73 -10.19 3.16
C GLU A 3 -5.91 -9.43 3.77
N THR A 4 -5.72 -8.89 4.99
CA THR A 4 -6.71 -8.05 5.67
C THR A 4 -7.02 -6.77 4.91
N SER A 5 -6.00 -6.16 4.31
CA SER A 5 -6.15 -4.96 3.49
C SER A 5 -6.91 -5.26 2.20
N ILE A 6 -6.63 -6.38 1.53
CA ILE A 6 -7.33 -6.76 0.30
C ILE A 6 -8.78 -7.15 0.59
N LYS A 7 -9.03 -7.97 1.61
CA LYS A 7 -10.36 -8.55 1.92
C LYS A 7 -11.30 -7.62 2.68
N CYS A 8 -10.90 -6.40 3.01
CA CYS A 8 -11.84 -5.40 3.52
C CYS A 8 -12.87 -5.07 2.43
N GLN A 9 -14.16 -5.04 2.77
CA GLN A 9 -15.26 -4.90 1.80
C GLN A 9 -15.05 -3.72 0.83
N LYS A 10 -14.72 -2.53 1.34
CA LYS A 10 -14.48 -1.34 0.51
C LYS A 10 -13.34 -1.55 -0.50
N ASN A 11 -12.29 -2.26 -0.09
CA ASN A 11 -11.10 -2.47 -0.89
C ASN A 11 -11.37 -3.50 -1.98
N ILE A 12 -12.04 -4.61 -1.65
CA ILE A 12 -12.39 -5.62 -2.65
C ILE A 12 -13.43 -5.09 -3.65
N ASP A 13 -14.40 -4.30 -3.21
CA ASP A 13 -15.38 -3.65 -4.09
C ASP A 13 -14.68 -2.75 -5.13
N PHE A 14 -13.68 -1.99 -4.71
CA PHE A 14 -12.85 -1.20 -5.63
C PHE A 14 -11.99 -2.08 -6.55
N LEU A 15 -11.36 -3.13 -6.00
CA LEU A 15 -10.53 -4.05 -6.77
C LEU A 15 -11.33 -4.85 -7.81
N ASN A 16 -12.64 -5.06 -7.62
CA ASN A 16 -13.49 -5.73 -8.61
C ASN A 16 -13.46 -5.03 -9.98
N ARG A 17 -13.30 -3.70 -10.02
CA ARG A 17 -13.13 -2.90 -11.26
C ARG A 17 -11.92 -3.32 -12.09
N PHE A 18 -10.98 -4.02 -11.46
CA PHE A 18 -9.67 -4.39 -11.95
C PHE A 18 -9.51 -5.91 -12.16
N GLY A 19 -10.62 -6.66 -12.04
CA GLY A 19 -10.67 -8.11 -12.27
C GLY A 19 -10.24 -8.97 -11.09
N TYR A 20 -10.19 -8.40 -9.88
CA TYR A 20 -10.09 -9.17 -8.64
C TYR A 20 -11.50 -9.61 -8.22
N THR A 21 -11.64 -10.75 -7.54
CA THR A 21 -12.96 -11.21 -7.07
C THR A 21 -12.88 -11.66 -5.61
N ASN A 22 -14.02 -11.72 -4.92
CA ASN A 22 -14.10 -12.12 -3.51
C ASN A 22 -13.64 -13.57 -3.26
N GLU A 23 -13.72 -14.41 -4.28
CA GLU A 23 -13.31 -15.81 -4.25
C GLU A 23 -11.80 -15.98 -4.39
N MET A 24 -11.08 -14.95 -4.84
CA MET A 24 -9.64 -15.04 -5.02
C MET A 24 -8.91 -15.11 -3.67
N ASP A 25 -8.03 -16.09 -3.54
CA ASP A 25 -7.07 -16.11 -2.44
C ASP A 25 -5.95 -15.07 -2.64
N LEU A 26 -5.13 -14.89 -1.60
CA LEU A 26 -4.03 -13.93 -1.62
C LEU A 26 -3.03 -14.20 -2.76
N ASN A 27 -2.70 -15.46 -3.02
CA ASN A 27 -1.72 -15.83 -4.05
C ASN A 27 -2.28 -15.55 -5.44
N GLN A 28 -3.57 -15.82 -5.67
CA GLN A 28 -4.26 -15.48 -6.90
C GLN A 28 -4.28 -13.97 -7.12
N CYS A 29 -4.56 -13.17 -6.09
CA CYS A 29 -4.50 -11.71 -6.15
C CYS A 29 -3.09 -11.21 -6.50
N LEU A 30 -2.05 -11.76 -5.86
CA LEU A 30 -0.65 -11.41 -6.13
C LEU A 30 -0.20 -11.83 -7.53
N CYS A 31 -0.61 -13.01 -8.00
CA CYS A 31 -0.35 -13.46 -9.36
C CYS A 31 -1.01 -12.54 -10.39
N HIS A 32 -2.27 -12.12 -10.15
CA HIS A 32 -2.98 -11.19 -11.01
C HIS A 32 -2.30 -9.82 -11.05
N LEU A 33 -1.96 -9.28 -9.88
CA LEU A 33 -1.20 -8.03 -9.77
C LEU A 33 0.13 -8.10 -10.55
N SER A 34 0.89 -9.18 -10.36
CA SER A 34 2.16 -9.42 -11.07
C SER A 34 1.98 -9.42 -12.59
N LYS A 35 0.94 -10.09 -13.10
CA LYS A 35 0.62 -10.08 -14.55
C LYS A 35 0.31 -8.67 -15.05
N ARG A 36 -0.40 -7.86 -14.26
CA ARG A 36 -0.72 -6.47 -14.65
C ARG A 36 0.51 -5.58 -14.74
N PHE A 37 1.45 -5.74 -13.81
CA PHE A 37 2.75 -5.04 -13.83
C PHE A 37 3.56 -5.28 -15.12
N GLN A 38 3.35 -6.40 -15.81
CA GLN A 38 4.04 -6.66 -17.08
C GLN A 38 3.65 -5.68 -18.20
N LYS A 39 2.48 -5.03 -18.09
CA LYS A 39 1.98 -4.06 -19.08
C LYS A 39 2.21 -2.62 -18.64
N ILE A 40 1.82 -2.30 -17.41
CA ILE A 40 1.94 -0.96 -16.81
C ILE A 40 1.91 -1.10 -15.28
N CYS A 41 2.44 -0.11 -14.56
CA CYS A 41 2.23 -0.03 -13.12
C CYS A 41 0.72 0.06 -12.81
N PRO A 42 0.11 -0.94 -12.16
CA PRO A 42 -1.31 -0.97 -11.88
C PRO A 42 -1.68 0.12 -10.86
N HIS A 43 -2.68 0.94 -11.16
CA HIS A 43 -3.09 2.03 -10.26
C HIS A 43 -3.59 1.51 -8.90
N GLU A 44 -4.20 0.32 -8.89
CA GLU A 44 -4.72 -0.32 -7.68
C GLU A 44 -3.64 -0.85 -6.73
N ILE A 45 -2.35 -0.76 -7.09
CA ILE A 45 -1.22 -1.15 -6.24
C ILE A 45 -1.29 -0.49 -4.85
N GLY A 46 -1.84 0.72 -4.75
CA GLY A 46 -2.00 1.42 -3.49
C GLY A 46 -2.77 0.61 -2.44
N VAL A 47 -3.75 -0.20 -2.86
CA VAL A 47 -4.50 -1.10 -1.95
C VAL A 47 -3.56 -2.16 -1.37
N PHE A 48 -2.71 -2.77 -2.19
CA PHE A 48 -1.73 -3.77 -1.75
C PHE A 48 -0.64 -3.18 -0.86
N LEU A 49 -0.35 -1.88 -1.00
CA LEU A 49 0.59 -1.16 -0.14
C LEU A 49 -0.08 -0.67 1.16
N GLY A 50 -1.36 -0.95 1.36
CA GLY A 50 -2.12 -0.57 2.54
C GLY A 50 -2.43 0.93 2.61
N TYR A 51 -2.45 1.62 1.47
CA TYR A 51 -2.84 3.03 1.42
C TYR A 51 -4.34 3.17 1.70
N PRO A 52 -4.78 4.28 2.31
CA PRO A 52 -6.20 4.55 2.50
C PRO A 52 -6.96 4.46 1.18
N ILE A 53 -8.08 3.74 1.17
CA ILE A 53 -8.80 3.42 -0.08
C ILE A 53 -9.31 4.68 -0.77
N GLU A 54 -9.69 5.70 0.00
CA GLU A 54 -10.15 6.98 -0.50
C GLU A 54 -9.05 7.69 -1.30
N ASP A 55 -7.80 7.64 -0.82
CA ASP A 55 -6.64 8.19 -1.53
C ASP A 55 -6.33 7.40 -2.81
N VAL A 56 -6.48 6.07 -2.79
CA VAL A 56 -6.32 5.24 -3.99
C VAL A 56 -7.39 5.56 -5.03
N ILE A 57 -8.66 5.60 -4.63
CA ILE A 57 -9.78 5.95 -5.51
C ILE A 57 -9.55 7.29 -6.17
N THR A 58 -9.18 8.32 -5.40
CA THR A 58 -8.97 9.66 -5.96
C THR A 58 -7.74 9.75 -6.84
N PHE A 59 -6.68 9.01 -6.53
CA PHE A 59 -5.52 8.89 -7.41
C PHE A 59 -5.89 8.30 -8.78
N VAL A 60 -6.78 7.30 -8.81
CA VAL A 60 -7.23 6.62 -10.04
C VAL A 60 -8.25 7.46 -10.82
N ASP A 61 -9.27 7.95 -10.13
CA ASP A 61 -10.48 8.50 -10.76
C ASP A 61 -10.40 10.02 -10.99
N CYS A 62 -9.51 10.71 -10.29
CA CYS A 62 -9.41 12.18 -10.33
C CYS A 62 -7.97 12.66 -10.59
N PRO A 63 -7.39 12.39 -11.78
CA PRO A 63 -5.99 12.70 -12.06
C PRO A 63 -5.62 14.20 -11.99
N SER A 64 -6.60 15.09 -12.15
CA SER A 64 -6.42 16.55 -12.10
C SER A 64 -6.57 17.16 -10.71
N ILE A 65 -7.04 16.41 -9.71
CA ILE A 65 -7.28 16.96 -8.38
C ILE A 65 -5.95 17.23 -7.67
N LYS A 66 -5.87 18.40 -7.02
CA LYS A 66 -4.68 18.76 -6.25
C LYS A 66 -4.63 17.93 -4.97
N CYS A 67 -3.52 17.22 -4.75
CA CYS A 67 -3.28 16.53 -3.49
C CYS A 67 -3.09 17.52 -2.34
N LYS A 68 -3.59 17.18 -1.16
CA LYS A 68 -3.48 18.00 0.06
C LYS A 68 -2.06 17.94 0.66
N MET A 69 -1.39 16.81 0.54
CA MET A 69 -0.04 16.58 1.04
C MET A 69 0.65 15.49 0.20
N ILE A 70 1.98 15.56 0.09
CA ILE A 70 2.80 14.52 -0.54
C ILE A 70 3.79 14.00 0.50
N GLY A 71 3.88 12.67 0.64
CA GLY A 71 4.91 12.01 1.42
C GLY A 71 5.18 10.62 0.85
N TYR A 72 4.83 9.57 1.60
CA TYR A 72 4.97 8.19 1.11
C TYR A 72 3.96 7.82 0.02
N TRP A 73 2.82 8.50 0.01
CA TRP A 73 1.87 8.53 -1.09
C TRP A 73 1.32 9.95 -1.24
N LYS A 74 0.51 10.20 -2.29
CA LYS A 74 -0.23 11.46 -2.45
C LYS A 74 -1.51 11.40 -1.60
N VAL A 75 -1.65 12.32 -0.66
CA VAL A 75 -2.79 12.35 0.27
C VAL A 75 -3.87 13.27 -0.28
N TYR A 76 -5.09 12.76 -0.37
CA TYR A 76 -6.26 13.46 -0.87
C TYR A 76 -7.33 13.67 0.21
N HIS A 77 -7.37 12.81 1.23
CA HIS A 77 -8.43 12.83 2.26
C HIS A 77 -7.91 13.25 3.63
N ASP A 78 -7.39 12.30 4.41
CA ASP A 78 -7.06 12.48 5.82
C ASP A 78 -5.56 12.76 6.01
N VAL A 79 -5.22 14.04 6.06
CA VAL A 79 -3.85 14.52 6.20
C VAL A 79 -3.25 14.15 7.56
N GLU A 80 -4.03 14.19 8.64
CA GLU A 80 -3.52 13.93 9.98
C GLU A 80 -3.23 12.45 10.20
N ASN A 81 -4.14 11.57 9.77
CA ASN A 81 -3.87 10.13 9.79
C ASN A 81 -2.67 9.77 8.89
N ALA A 82 -2.55 10.38 7.71
CA ALA A 82 -1.39 10.17 6.85
C ALA A 82 -0.08 10.59 7.52
N LYS A 83 -0.03 11.75 8.21
CA LYS A 83 1.14 12.17 9.00
C LYS A 83 1.50 11.16 10.09
N VAL A 84 0.51 10.63 10.80
CA VAL A 84 0.75 9.60 11.83
C VAL A 84 1.39 8.35 11.23
N ILE A 85 0.89 7.87 10.08
CA ILE A 85 1.43 6.70 9.38
C ILE A 85 2.84 7.00 8.86
N PHE A 86 3.06 8.16 8.24
CA PHE A 86 4.36 8.58 7.73
C PHE A 86 5.41 8.62 8.85
N ASN A 87 5.06 9.20 10.00
CA ASN A 87 5.96 9.25 11.14
C ASN A 87 6.30 7.85 11.67
N ARG A 88 5.32 6.93 11.71
CA ARG A 88 5.60 5.52 12.07
C ARG A 88 6.60 4.88 11.11
N TYR A 89 6.44 5.09 9.81
CA TYR A 89 7.41 4.61 8.82
C TYR A 89 8.80 5.22 9.00
N ASP A 90 8.90 6.52 9.30
CA ASP A 90 10.17 7.18 9.59
C ASP A 90 10.86 6.62 10.84
N LEU A 91 10.10 6.38 11.91
CA LEU A 91 10.61 5.78 13.15
C LEU A 91 11.14 4.36 12.89
N ILE A 92 10.39 3.54 12.15
CA ILE A 92 10.80 2.18 11.79
C ILE A 92 12.07 2.24 10.92
N LYS A 93 12.10 3.11 9.89
CA LYS A 93 13.28 3.28 9.04
C LYS A 93 14.52 3.68 9.84
N LYS A 94 14.39 4.61 10.79
CA LYS A 94 15.49 4.99 11.71
C LYS A 94 15.96 3.81 12.55
N LYS A 95 15.03 3.03 13.12
CA LYS A 95 15.34 1.84 13.93
C LYS A 95 16.06 0.78 13.11
N ILE A 96 15.54 0.43 11.94
CA ILE A 96 16.13 -0.58 11.04
C ILE A 96 17.51 -0.15 10.57
N ARG A 97 17.68 1.12 10.16
CA ARG A 97 19.00 1.66 9.79
C ARG A 97 20.02 1.48 10.91
N ARG A 98 19.65 1.80 12.15
CA ARG A 98 20.53 1.62 13.32
C ARG A 98 20.92 0.15 13.54
N LEU A 99 20.00 -0.79 13.32
CA LEU A 99 20.29 -2.22 13.48
C LEU A 99 21.20 -2.73 12.35
N ILE A 100 20.97 -2.31 11.11
CA ILE A 100 21.84 -2.67 9.99
C ILE A 100 23.27 -2.17 10.23
N LEU A 101 23.43 -0.92 10.68
CA LEU A 101 24.75 -0.37 11.02
C LEU A 101 25.45 -1.09 12.19
N LYS A 102 24.68 -1.79 13.04
CA LYS A 102 25.22 -2.67 14.10
C LYS A 102 25.57 -4.08 13.61
N GLY A 103 25.45 -4.35 12.31
CA GLY A 103 25.79 -5.63 11.69
C GLY A 103 24.63 -6.63 11.58
N TYR A 104 23.40 -6.26 11.96
CA TYR A 104 22.23 -7.12 11.74
C TYR A 104 21.88 -7.17 10.25
N LYS A 105 21.69 -8.38 9.72
CA LYS A 105 21.28 -8.57 8.32
C LYS A 105 19.78 -8.29 8.17
N PRO A 106 19.33 -7.73 7.04
CA PRO A 106 17.89 -7.50 6.79
C PRO A 106 17.02 -8.75 7.01
N THR A 107 17.50 -9.94 6.63
CA THR A 107 16.79 -11.21 6.82
C THR A 107 16.48 -11.52 8.28
N GLN A 108 17.33 -11.08 9.22
CA GLN A 108 17.11 -11.26 10.67
C GLN A 108 16.10 -10.25 11.23
N LEU A 109 15.90 -9.13 10.53
CA LEU A 109 15.01 -8.04 10.95
C LEU A 109 13.58 -8.25 10.45
N ILE A 110 13.41 -8.87 9.29
CA ILE A 110 12.09 -9.09 8.67
C ILE A 110 11.26 -10.15 9.41
N LEU A 111 11.90 -11.12 10.07
CA LEU A 111 11.21 -12.20 10.80
C LEU A 111 10.64 -11.80 12.17
N ASN A 112 10.91 -10.56 12.61
CA ASN A 112 10.54 -10.05 13.94
C ASN A 112 9.60 -8.83 13.87
N VAL A 113 8.97 -8.58 12.73
CA VAL A 113 8.06 -7.46 12.49
C VAL A 113 6.67 -7.99 12.18
#